data_AF-A0A257UJ41-F1
#
_entry.id   AF-A0A257UJ41-F1
#
_cell.length_a   1.000
_cell.length_b   1.000
_cell.length_c   1.000
_cell.angle_alpha   90.00
_cell.angle_beta   90.00
_cell.angle_gamma   90.00
#
_symmetry.space_group_name_H-M   'P 1'
#
loop_
_entity.id
_entity.type
_entity.pdbx_description
1 polymer ?
#
loop_
_entity_poly.entity_id
_entity_poly.type
_entity_poly.pdbx_seq_one_letter_code
_entity_poly.pdbx_strand_id
1 'polypeptide(L)'
;RFDPDNLSITLKNADSTVTWRPGTSDTANLGGTTRTLDGANGPVPLEKGLLSRDGWALVDDSARPLFDASPWPWVVQRTPAERQDWYFFGYGHDYRRALDDFTRVAGKIPMPPRFAFGAWWSRYWAYTDAELQRLVEDFHRNGVPLDVLVVDMDWHNTFELRWQGQPLDQAGQRLGWTGYTWDRAYFPDPDAFLGWVHRQGLHTTLNLHPASGIQPHEAQYPAMARAMGIDPATRQYVPFRIEDKHFAEAYFANVIHPLERQGVDFWWLDWQAWGNTSIPNLNPTWWLNYVFFTDMERQGLHRSLIFHRWGGLGNHRYEIGFSGDARSTWPMLAF
;
A
#
# COMPACT_ATOMS: atom_id res chain seq x y z
N ARG A 1 2.38 35.42 -4.65
CA ARG A 1 3.24 34.22 -4.78
C ARG A 1 4.52 34.47 -4.00
N PHE A 2 4.94 33.56 -3.15
CA PHE A 2 6.24 33.60 -2.51
C PHE A 2 7.36 33.41 -3.52
N ASP A 3 8.34 34.28 -3.45
CA ASP A 3 9.53 34.33 -4.30
C ASP A 3 10.76 34.75 -3.46
N PRO A 4 11.98 34.71 -4.03
CA PRO A 4 13.19 35.05 -3.28
C PRO A 4 13.23 36.48 -2.75
N ASP A 5 12.44 37.40 -3.29
CA ASP A 5 12.45 38.81 -2.96
C ASP A 5 11.47 39.15 -1.82
N ASN A 6 10.43 38.33 -1.63
CA ASN A 6 9.37 38.59 -0.66
C ASN A 6 9.28 37.61 0.52
N LEU A 7 10.02 36.50 0.50
CA LEU A 7 10.08 35.55 1.61
C LEU A 7 11.53 35.11 1.90
N SER A 8 11.93 35.19 3.15
CA SER A 8 13.14 34.56 3.66
C SER A 8 12.90 33.98 5.05
N ILE A 9 13.61 32.91 5.38
CA ILE A 9 13.59 32.29 6.70
C ILE A 9 15.03 32.18 7.18
N THR A 10 15.33 32.78 8.33
CA THR A 10 16.65 32.67 8.96
C THR A 10 16.59 31.70 10.12
N LEU A 11 17.39 30.65 10.05
CA LEU A 11 17.47 29.57 11.02
C LEU A 11 18.80 29.64 11.75
N LYS A 12 18.76 29.43 13.06
CA LYS A 12 19.95 29.26 13.87
C LYS A 12 20.21 27.76 14.05
N ASN A 13 21.25 27.27 13.40
CA ASN A 13 21.79 25.94 13.63
C ASN A 13 22.72 25.97 14.86
N ALA A 14 23.22 24.80 15.29
CA ALA A 14 24.12 24.69 16.43
C ALA A 14 25.36 25.60 16.27
N ASP A 15 25.99 25.55 15.09
CA ASP A 15 27.26 26.23 14.82
C ASP A 15 27.18 27.30 13.72
N SER A 16 25.99 27.53 13.14
CA SER A 16 25.83 28.44 12.00
C SER A 16 24.45 29.09 11.94
N THR A 17 24.32 30.09 11.09
CA THR A 17 23.02 30.68 10.74
C THR A 17 22.80 30.48 9.25
N VAL A 18 21.66 29.90 8.88
CA VAL A 18 21.28 29.63 7.49
C VAL A 18 20.13 30.54 7.13
N THR A 19 20.22 31.23 6.00
CA THR A 19 19.09 31.99 5.44
C THR A 19 18.58 31.28 4.21
N TRP A 20 17.37 30.76 4.30
CA TRP A 20 16.64 30.14 3.22
C TRP A 20 15.77 31.17 2.49
N ARG A 21 15.66 31.03 1.17
CA ARG A 21 14.71 31.76 0.32
C ARG A 21 14.04 30.76 -0.64
N PRO A 22 12.85 31.06 -1.17
CA PRO A 22 12.26 30.28 -2.24
C PRO A 22 13.28 29.99 -3.37
N GLY A 23 13.40 28.73 -3.78
CA GLY A 23 14.39 28.32 -4.79
C GLY A 23 15.81 28.02 -4.26
N THR A 24 16.10 28.25 -2.97
CA THR A 24 17.35 27.73 -2.37
C THR A 24 17.37 26.21 -2.46
N SER A 25 18.47 25.65 -2.96
CA SER A 25 18.65 24.19 -3.08
C SER A 25 19.05 23.59 -1.75
N ASP A 26 18.39 22.51 -1.34
CA ASP A 26 18.82 21.63 -0.26
C ASP A 26 19.82 20.61 -0.84
N THR A 27 21.10 20.83 -0.55
CA THR A 27 22.22 20.03 -1.10
C THR A 27 22.67 18.93 -0.17
N ALA A 28 22.22 18.96 1.09
CA ALA A 28 22.64 18.02 2.12
C ALA A 28 21.46 17.24 2.73
N ASN A 29 20.35 17.11 1.99
CA ASN A 29 19.22 16.26 2.33
C ASN A 29 19.69 14.82 2.58
N LEU A 30 19.19 14.20 3.64
CA LEU A 30 19.54 12.84 4.03
C LEU A 30 18.74 11.76 3.29
N GLY A 31 17.83 12.16 2.41
CA GLY A 31 16.90 11.26 1.74
C GLY A 31 15.76 10.82 2.65
N GLY A 32 14.68 10.37 2.03
CA GLY A 32 13.58 9.65 2.68
C GLY A 32 13.72 8.17 2.37
N THR A 33 12.73 7.64 1.68
CA THR A 33 12.74 6.26 1.18
C THR A 33 12.38 6.28 -0.31
N THR A 34 12.40 5.11 -0.94
CA THR A 34 11.90 4.90 -2.30
C THR A 34 10.64 4.06 -2.23
N ARG A 35 9.78 4.17 -3.25
CA ARG A 35 8.56 3.36 -3.36
C ARG A 35 8.86 1.86 -3.26
N THR A 36 9.92 1.42 -3.93
CA THR A 36 10.29 0.01 -4.08
C THR A 36 11.76 -0.18 -4.50
N LEU A 37 12.28 -1.36 -4.22
CA LEU A 37 13.54 -1.94 -4.67
C LEU A 37 13.35 -3.00 -5.78
N ASP A 38 12.21 -3.04 -6.46
CA ASP A 38 11.96 -4.00 -7.53
C ASP A 38 13.06 -3.97 -8.59
N GLY A 39 13.69 -5.13 -8.79
CA GLY A 39 14.79 -5.29 -9.75
C GLY A 39 16.10 -4.61 -9.34
N ALA A 40 16.17 -3.96 -8.17
CA ALA A 40 17.37 -3.32 -7.69
C ALA A 40 18.48 -4.35 -7.40
N ASN A 41 19.72 -3.97 -7.74
CA ASN A 41 20.94 -4.77 -7.55
C ASN A 41 22.10 -3.93 -6.99
N GLY A 42 21.77 -2.90 -6.23
CA GLY A 42 22.68 -1.97 -5.58
C GLY A 42 21.94 -0.73 -5.09
N PRO A 43 22.67 0.33 -4.72
CA PRO A 43 22.08 1.59 -4.27
C PRO A 43 21.11 2.19 -5.28
N VAL A 44 19.98 2.67 -4.79
CA VAL A 44 18.96 3.36 -5.59
C VAL A 44 18.78 4.81 -5.13
N PRO A 45 18.38 5.75 -6.01
CA PRO A 45 18.01 7.09 -5.60
C PRO A 45 16.83 7.06 -4.62
N LEU A 46 16.95 7.83 -3.53
CA LEU A 46 15.87 8.04 -2.57
C LEU A 46 15.12 9.33 -2.88
N GLU A 47 13.84 9.39 -2.52
CA GLU A 47 13.08 10.64 -2.52
C GLU A 47 13.67 11.63 -1.50
N LYS A 48 13.38 12.92 -1.65
CA LYS A 48 13.77 13.90 -0.62
C LYS A 48 13.03 13.61 0.70
N GLY A 49 13.78 13.55 1.78
CA GLY A 49 13.26 13.37 3.14
C GLY A 49 13.02 14.70 3.85
N LEU A 50 12.57 14.58 5.10
CA LEU A 50 12.33 15.72 6.00
C LEU A 50 13.59 16.21 6.72
N LEU A 51 14.70 15.49 6.58
CA LEU A 51 15.93 15.72 7.33
C LEU A 51 17.05 16.14 6.38
N SER A 52 17.76 17.21 6.74
CA SER A 52 18.89 17.72 5.97
C SER A 52 19.97 18.26 6.89
N ARG A 53 21.24 18.07 6.51
CA ARG A 53 22.37 18.71 7.20
C ARG A 53 22.43 20.22 6.96
N ASP A 54 21.74 20.73 5.93
CA ASP A 54 21.56 22.18 5.73
C ASP A 54 20.64 22.79 6.81
N GLY A 55 20.00 21.94 7.63
CA GLY A 55 19.21 22.32 8.79
C GLY A 55 17.73 22.58 8.49
N TRP A 56 17.32 22.37 7.24
CA TRP A 56 15.95 22.58 6.81
C TRP A 56 15.52 21.63 5.69
N ALA A 57 14.22 21.36 5.61
CA ALA A 57 13.58 20.76 4.45
C ALA A 57 12.30 21.53 4.09
N LEU A 58 11.98 21.61 2.81
CA LEU A 58 10.72 22.18 2.31
C LEU A 58 9.89 21.07 1.66
N VAL A 59 8.66 20.91 2.14
CA VAL A 59 7.65 20.08 1.47
C VAL A 59 6.70 21.00 0.72
N ASP A 60 6.63 20.82 -0.60
CA ASP A 60 5.65 21.50 -1.45
C ASP A 60 4.41 20.62 -1.62
N ASP A 61 3.30 21.05 -1.03
CA ASP A 61 1.99 20.38 -1.08
C ASP A 61 1.00 21.08 -2.02
N SER A 62 1.46 22.08 -2.78
CA SER A 62 0.60 22.98 -3.58
C SER A 62 -0.28 22.27 -4.61
N ALA A 63 0.19 21.12 -5.09
CA ALA A 63 -0.42 20.37 -6.18
C ALA A 63 -1.20 19.13 -5.74
N ARG A 64 -1.04 18.68 -4.48
CA ARG A 64 -1.69 17.44 -4.01
C ARG A 64 -3.19 17.64 -3.84
N PRO A 65 -4.03 16.63 -4.09
CA PRO A 65 -5.47 16.74 -3.85
C PRO A 65 -5.79 16.91 -2.36
N LEU A 66 -7.04 17.25 -2.05
CA LEU A 66 -7.53 17.45 -0.69
C LEU A 66 -8.46 16.31 -0.28
N PHE A 67 -8.84 16.32 0.98
CA PHE A 67 -9.96 15.55 1.48
C PHE A 67 -11.25 16.38 1.51
N ASP A 68 -12.39 15.74 1.23
CA ASP A 68 -13.69 16.28 1.56
C ASP A 68 -13.99 16.20 3.07
N ALA A 69 -15.15 16.73 3.48
CA ALA A 69 -15.60 16.74 4.87
C ALA A 69 -16.57 15.58 5.21
N SER A 70 -16.61 14.52 4.39
CA SER A 70 -17.50 13.39 4.65
C SER A 70 -16.98 12.53 5.82
N PRO A 71 -17.83 11.71 6.47
CA PRO A 71 -17.41 10.89 7.62
C PRO A 71 -16.27 9.91 7.31
N TRP A 72 -16.16 9.51 6.04
CA TRP A 72 -14.98 8.84 5.50
C TRP A 72 -14.37 9.76 4.44
N PRO A 73 -13.44 10.64 4.84
CA PRO A 73 -12.94 11.71 3.99
C PRO A 73 -12.45 11.18 2.65
N TRP A 74 -12.98 11.72 1.56
CA TRP A 74 -12.65 11.24 0.22
C TRP A 74 -11.76 12.22 -0.52
N VAL A 75 -10.94 11.72 -1.43
CA VAL A 75 -10.08 12.55 -2.25
C VAL A 75 -10.90 13.45 -3.16
N VAL A 76 -10.55 14.73 -3.20
CA VAL A 76 -11.13 15.72 -4.10
C VAL A 76 -10.03 16.56 -4.74
N GLN A 77 -10.21 16.88 -6.02
CA GLN A 77 -9.28 17.74 -6.72
C GLN A 77 -9.32 19.17 -6.13
N ARG A 78 -8.15 19.78 -5.95
CA ARG A 78 -8.07 21.21 -5.62
C ARG A 78 -8.70 22.03 -6.74
N THR A 79 -9.47 23.06 -6.38
CA THR A 79 -9.93 24.06 -7.37
C THR A 79 -8.73 24.64 -8.11
N PRO A 80 -8.68 24.62 -9.45
CA PRO A 80 -7.56 25.18 -10.20
C PRO A 80 -7.36 26.66 -9.87
N ALA A 81 -6.21 27.00 -9.29
CA ALA A 81 -5.80 28.37 -8.99
C ALA A 81 -4.29 28.42 -8.79
N GLU A 82 -3.68 29.59 -9.02
CA GLU A 82 -2.29 29.83 -8.64
C GLU A 82 -2.20 29.89 -7.10
N ARG A 83 -1.51 28.93 -6.50
CA ARG A 83 -1.40 28.78 -5.03
C ARG A 83 -0.04 28.20 -4.65
N GLN A 84 0.37 28.48 -3.42
CA GLN A 84 1.51 27.83 -2.76
C GLN A 84 1.07 27.33 -1.40
N ASP A 85 1.37 26.06 -1.12
CA ASP A 85 1.09 25.36 0.13
C ASP A 85 2.37 24.65 0.57
N TRP A 86 3.12 25.31 1.45
CA TRP A 86 4.50 24.98 1.75
C TRP A 86 4.66 24.71 3.24
N TYR A 87 5.27 23.56 3.56
CA TYR A 87 5.61 23.19 4.93
C TYR A 87 7.13 23.25 5.06
N PHE A 88 7.60 24.16 5.90
CA PHE A 88 9.02 24.37 6.12
C PHE A 88 9.47 23.76 7.45
N PHE A 89 10.34 22.76 7.39
CA PHE A 89 10.89 22.05 8.53
C PHE A 89 12.30 22.57 8.84
N GLY A 90 12.41 23.68 9.56
CA GLY A 90 13.67 24.31 9.93
C GLY A 90 14.14 23.98 11.35
N TYR A 91 14.51 22.72 11.60
CA TYR A 91 14.87 22.23 12.95
C TYR A 91 16.39 22.19 13.19
N GLY A 92 17.20 22.71 12.26
CA GLY A 92 18.65 22.53 12.31
C GLY A 92 18.98 21.04 12.30
N HIS A 93 19.73 20.58 13.30
CA HIS A 93 20.08 19.16 13.45
C HIS A 93 19.24 18.44 14.53
N ASP A 94 18.17 19.05 15.03
CA ASP A 94 17.20 18.37 15.91
C ASP A 94 16.24 17.50 15.10
N TYR A 95 16.79 16.45 14.49
CA TYR A 95 16.06 15.56 13.60
C TYR A 95 14.93 14.81 14.30
N ARG A 96 15.10 14.49 15.60
CA ARG A 96 14.07 13.80 16.37
C ARG A 96 12.84 14.67 16.52
N ARG A 97 13.03 15.96 16.84
CA ARG A 97 11.92 16.90 16.92
C ARG A 97 11.27 17.14 15.56
N ALA A 98 12.06 17.25 14.50
CA ALA A 98 11.51 17.40 13.14
C ALA A 98 10.55 16.24 12.78
N LEU A 99 10.93 15.01 13.11
CA LEU A 99 10.07 13.83 12.90
C LEU A 99 8.87 13.81 13.85
N ASP A 100 9.04 14.13 15.15
CA ASP A 100 7.92 14.20 16.11
C ASP A 100 6.86 15.21 15.65
N ASP A 101 7.27 16.44 15.33
CA ASP A 101 6.36 17.49 14.90
C ASP A 101 5.74 17.17 13.52
N PHE A 102 6.46 16.45 12.63
CA PHE A 102 5.85 15.91 11.41
C PHE A 102 4.67 14.99 11.70
N THR A 103 4.76 14.09 12.70
CA THR A 103 3.63 13.22 13.07
C THR A 103 2.44 13.98 13.65
N ARG A 104 2.64 15.19 14.17
CA ARG A 104 1.53 16.04 14.64
C ARG A 104 0.73 16.64 13.49
N VAL A 105 1.40 16.89 12.36
CA VAL A 105 0.80 17.46 11.14
C VAL A 105 0.27 16.36 10.21
N ALA A 106 1.10 15.36 9.92
CA ALA A 106 0.79 14.27 8.99
C ALA A 106 0.12 13.06 9.67
N GLY A 107 -0.17 13.16 10.97
CA GLY A 107 -0.83 12.15 11.81
C GLY A 107 0.12 11.14 12.44
N LYS A 108 -0.34 10.47 13.49
CA LYS A 108 0.48 9.54 14.30
C LYS A 108 0.50 8.15 13.69
N ILE A 109 1.58 7.42 13.96
CA ILE A 109 1.70 6.00 13.62
C ILE A 109 0.68 5.23 14.47
N PRO A 110 -0.24 4.44 13.86
CA PRO A 110 -1.16 3.60 14.60
C PRO A 110 -0.42 2.47 15.32
N MET A 111 -0.98 1.97 16.41
CA MET A 111 -0.41 0.82 17.11
C MET A 111 -0.72 -0.46 16.30
N PRO A 112 0.29 -1.22 15.83
CA PRO A 112 0.03 -2.47 15.11
C PRO A 112 -0.67 -3.54 15.98
N PRO A 113 -1.36 -4.52 15.36
CA PRO A 113 -1.83 -5.69 16.07
C PRO A 113 -0.66 -6.53 16.60
N ARG A 114 -0.90 -7.27 17.69
CA ARG A 114 0.17 -8.02 18.38
C ARG A 114 0.84 -9.06 17.48
N PHE A 115 0.06 -9.77 16.65
CA PHE A 115 0.58 -10.82 15.77
C PHE A 115 1.59 -10.29 14.75
N ALA A 116 1.54 -9.01 14.41
CA ALA A 116 2.45 -8.42 13.43
C ALA A 116 3.92 -8.43 13.90
N PHE A 117 4.15 -8.51 15.21
CA PHE A 117 5.49 -8.62 15.81
C PHE A 117 6.01 -10.05 15.90
N GLY A 118 5.23 -11.03 15.44
CA GLY A 118 5.59 -12.44 15.43
C GLY A 118 6.38 -12.87 14.20
N ALA A 119 6.49 -14.18 13.99
CA ALA A 119 7.14 -14.75 12.80
C ALA A 119 6.14 -14.89 11.63
N TRP A 120 6.56 -14.47 10.44
CA TRP A 120 5.76 -14.53 9.21
C TRP A 120 6.38 -15.54 8.25
N TRP A 121 5.57 -16.44 7.70
CA TRP A 121 5.97 -17.28 6.58
C TRP A 121 5.38 -16.73 5.29
N SER A 122 6.25 -16.41 4.33
CA SER A 122 5.87 -16.01 2.98
C SER A 122 6.85 -16.58 1.96
N ARG A 123 6.34 -17.00 0.81
CA ARG A 123 7.13 -17.43 -0.34
C ARG A 123 6.27 -17.33 -1.60
N TYR A 124 6.85 -16.80 -2.67
CA TYR A 124 6.27 -16.89 -4.01
C TYR A 124 6.27 -18.35 -4.48
N TRP A 125 5.15 -19.03 -4.23
CA TRP A 125 4.95 -20.45 -4.47
C TRP A 125 3.46 -20.81 -4.48
N ALA A 126 3.07 -21.66 -5.43
CA ALA A 126 1.70 -22.15 -5.58
C ALA A 126 1.40 -23.25 -4.55
N TYR A 127 1.22 -22.83 -3.29
CA TYR A 127 0.89 -23.75 -2.21
C TYR A 127 -0.57 -24.22 -2.30
N THR A 128 -0.77 -25.53 -2.12
CA THR A 128 -2.08 -26.09 -1.76
C THR A 128 -2.37 -25.91 -0.26
N ASP A 129 -3.64 -25.94 0.13
CA ASP A 129 -4.05 -25.94 1.54
C ASP A 129 -3.37 -27.05 2.36
N ALA A 130 -3.26 -28.25 1.80
CA ALA A 130 -2.60 -29.40 2.43
C ALA A 130 -1.09 -29.20 2.62
N GLU A 131 -0.41 -28.53 1.68
CA GLU A 131 1.02 -28.21 1.84
C GLU A 131 1.23 -27.15 2.92
N LEU A 132 0.37 -26.13 3.00
CA LEU A 132 0.40 -25.14 4.08
C LEU A 132 0.12 -25.79 5.43
N GLN A 133 -0.83 -26.72 5.50
CA GLN A 133 -1.10 -27.48 6.72
C GLN A 133 0.13 -28.25 7.20
N ARG A 134 0.78 -29.00 6.30
CA ARG A 134 2.01 -29.74 6.62
C ARG A 134 3.14 -28.82 7.05
N LEU A 135 3.30 -27.67 6.40
CA LEU A 135 4.29 -26.66 6.75
C LEU A 135 4.11 -26.18 8.19
N VAL A 136 2.90 -25.79 8.58
CA VAL A 136 2.61 -25.34 9.96
C VAL A 136 2.83 -26.47 10.96
N GLU A 137 2.46 -27.71 10.62
CA GLU A 137 2.77 -28.85 11.47
C GLU A 137 4.29 -29.06 11.62
N ASP A 138 5.10 -28.78 10.60
CA ASP A 138 6.55 -28.82 10.70
C ASP A 138 7.07 -27.73 11.66
N PHE A 139 6.53 -26.52 11.64
CA PHE A 139 6.84 -25.49 12.65
C PHE A 139 6.57 -26.01 14.06
N HIS A 140 5.40 -26.62 14.29
CA HIS A 140 5.05 -27.22 15.57
C HIS A 140 5.98 -28.37 15.97
N ARG A 141 6.24 -29.32 15.07
CA ARG A 141 7.13 -30.47 15.31
C ARG A 141 8.54 -30.03 15.70
N ASN A 142 9.03 -28.95 15.11
CA ASN A 142 10.38 -28.42 15.35
C ASN A 142 10.43 -27.39 16.49
N GLY A 143 9.31 -27.07 17.14
CA GLY A 143 9.27 -26.08 18.21
C GLY A 143 9.62 -24.66 17.76
N VAL A 144 9.34 -24.32 16.48
CA VAL A 144 9.59 -23.01 15.90
C VAL A 144 8.28 -22.22 15.91
N PRO A 145 8.25 -20.97 16.44
CA PRO A 145 7.05 -20.16 16.45
C PRO A 145 6.68 -19.68 15.05
N LEU A 146 5.38 -19.54 14.81
CA LEU A 146 4.79 -18.93 13.63
C LEU A 146 3.53 -18.18 14.07
N ASP A 147 3.30 -16.99 13.51
CA ASP A 147 2.16 -16.13 13.88
C ASP A 147 1.36 -15.72 12.64
N VAL A 148 2.01 -15.57 11.50
CA VAL A 148 1.38 -15.13 10.25
C VAL A 148 1.72 -16.05 9.09
N LEU A 149 0.68 -16.51 8.39
CA LEU A 149 0.79 -17.27 7.14
C LEU A 149 0.40 -16.36 5.97
N VAL A 150 1.33 -16.08 5.07
CA VAL A 150 1.09 -15.28 3.88
C VAL A 150 0.81 -16.20 2.71
N VAL A 151 -0.34 -16.03 2.05
CA VAL A 151 -0.70 -16.77 0.84
C VAL A 151 -0.54 -15.86 -0.37
N ASP A 152 0.37 -16.25 -1.26
CA ASP A 152 0.69 -15.52 -2.48
C ASP A 152 -0.36 -15.77 -3.58
N MET A 153 -0.14 -15.20 -4.77
CA MET A 153 -1.02 -15.13 -5.95
C MET A 153 -1.95 -16.33 -6.21
N ASP A 154 -1.46 -17.55 -6.04
CA ASP A 154 -2.19 -18.78 -6.42
C ASP A 154 -3.38 -19.11 -5.51
N TRP A 155 -3.69 -18.29 -4.50
CA TRP A 155 -4.98 -18.37 -3.82
C TRP A 155 -6.15 -18.12 -4.78
N HIS A 156 -5.97 -17.30 -5.82
CA HIS A 156 -6.96 -17.05 -6.86
C HIS A 156 -6.57 -17.68 -8.20
N ASN A 157 -7.51 -17.73 -9.15
CA ASN A 157 -7.23 -18.28 -10.48
C ASN A 157 -6.12 -17.47 -11.20
N THR A 158 -4.94 -18.07 -11.37
CA THR A 158 -3.79 -17.44 -12.07
C THR A 158 -3.69 -17.86 -13.55
N PHE A 159 -4.51 -18.81 -14.00
CA PHE A 159 -4.53 -19.31 -15.39
C PHE A 159 -3.14 -19.71 -15.90
N GLU A 160 -2.38 -20.42 -15.06
CA GLU A 160 -0.99 -20.80 -15.31
C GLU A 160 -0.11 -19.60 -15.68
N LEU A 161 -0.20 -18.50 -14.91
CA LEU A 161 0.47 -17.22 -15.20
C LEU A 161 1.92 -17.39 -15.65
N ARG A 162 2.22 -16.96 -16.90
CA ARG A 162 3.56 -17.02 -17.49
C ARG A 162 4.16 -15.64 -17.70
N TRP A 163 5.49 -15.54 -17.58
CA TRP A 163 6.17 -14.26 -17.81
C TRP A 163 6.28 -13.85 -19.28
N GLN A 164 6.15 -14.82 -20.19
CA GLN A 164 6.23 -14.63 -21.63
C GLN A 164 5.02 -15.31 -22.29
N GLY A 165 4.37 -14.61 -23.21
CA GLY A 165 3.26 -15.17 -24.01
C GLY A 165 1.94 -15.36 -23.27
N GLN A 166 1.80 -14.87 -22.03
CA GLN A 166 0.51 -14.89 -21.32
C GLN A 166 -0.51 -14.04 -22.09
N PRO A 167 -1.74 -14.56 -22.32
CA PRO A 167 -2.83 -13.75 -22.84
C PRO A 167 -3.10 -12.51 -21.98
N LEU A 168 -3.61 -11.44 -22.60
CA LEU A 168 -4.04 -10.26 -21.87
C LEU A 168 -5.53 -10.35 -21.53
N ASP A 169 -5.91 -9.81 -20.38
CA ASP A 169 -7.30 -9.60 -20.00
C ASP A 169 -7.87 -8.30 -20.62
N GLN A 170 -9.14 -7.98 -20.30
CA GLN A 170 -9.80 -6.80 -20.88
C GLN A 170 -9.20 -5.46 -20.41
N ALA A 171 -8.42 -5.46 -19.32
CA ALA A 171 -7.70 -4.29 -18.83
C ALA A 171 -6.30 -4.17 -19.47
N GLY A 172 -5.93 -5.09 -20.36
CA GLY A 172 -4.61 -5.14 -20.98
C GLY A 172 -3.51 -5.63 -20.04
N GLN A 173 -3.86 -6.19 -18.88
CA GLN A 173 -2.92 -6.85 -17.98
C GLN A 173 -2.80 -8.33 -18.34
N ARG A 174 -1.78 -9.01 -17.81
CA ARG A 174 -1.63 -10.46 -18.00
C ARG A 174 -2.79 -11.17 -17.31
N LEU A 175 -3.46 -12.06 -18.04
CA LEU A 175 -4.56 -12.86 -17.51
C LEU A 175 -4.08 -13.66 -16.29
N GLY A 176 -4.80 -13.53 -15.17
CA GLY A 176 -4.45 -14.15 -13.89
C GLY A 176 -3.50 -13.32 -13.02
N TRP A 177 -3.12 -12.10 -13.44
CA TRP A 177 -2.40 -11.16 -12.59
C TRP A 177 -3.28 -10.56 -11.49
N THR A 178 -4.55 -10.29 -11.79
CA THR A 178 -5.55 -9.91 -10.81
C THR A 178 -6.52 -11.07 -10.65
N GLY A 179 -6.92 -11.37 -9.42
CA GLY A 179 -8.05 -12.27 -9.18
C GLY A 179 -8.66 -12.12 -7.79
N TYR A 180 -9.92 -12.54 -7.68
CA TYR A 180 -10.70 -12.50 -6.45
C TYR A 180 -11.46 -13.80 -6.15
N THR A 181 -11.39 -14.76 -7.07
CA THR A 181 -12.05 -16.05 -6.98
C THR A 181 -11.03 -17.11 -6.61
N TRP A 182 -11.25 -17.74 -5.44
CA TRP A 182 -10.44 -18.85 -4.96
C TRP A 182 -10.21 -19.91 -6.05
N ASP A 183 -8.95 -20.27 -6.28
CA ASP A 183 -8.60 -21.42 -7.11
C ASP A 183 -8.84 -22.70 -6.32
N ARG A 184 -9.89 -23.42 -6.72
CA ARG A 184 -10.34 -24.66 -6.04
C ARG A 184 -9.40 -25.84 -6.26
N ALA A 185 -8.43 -25.74 -7.16
CA ALA A 185 -7.39 -26.75 -7.30
C ALA A 185 -6.38 -26.69 -6.15
N TYR A 186 -6.06 -25.48 -5.65
CA TYR A 186 -5.16 -25.26 -4.52
C TYR A 186 -5.88 -25.20 -3.18
N PHE A 187 -7.09 -24.60 -3.17
CA PHE A 187 -7.92 -24.44 -1.98
C PHE A 187 -9.33 -24.98 -2.24
N PRO A 188 -9.54 -26.31 -2.19
CA PRO A 188 -10.84 -26.92 -2.45
C PRO A 188 -11.94 -26.36 -1.53
N ASP A 189 -11.60 -26.10 -0.26
CA ASP A 189 -12.48 -25.50 0.74
C ASP A 189 -11.77 -24.37 1.51
N PRO A 190 -11.81 -23.12 1.00
CA PRO A 190 -11.19 -21.96 1.64
C PRO A 190 -11.71 -21.68 3.04
N ASP A 191 -13.00 -21.88 3.30
CA ASP A 191 -13.59 -21.62 4.62
C ASP A 191 -13.04 -22.61 5.65
N ALA A 192 -12.90 -23.89 5.27
CA ALA A 192 -12.26 -24.89 6.11
C ALA A 192 -10.76 -24.60 6.34
N PHE A 193 -10.05 -24.13 5.31
CA PHE A 193 -8.64 -23.74 5.40
C PHE A 193 -8.44 -22.54 6.34
N LEU A 194 -9.12 -21.42 6.11
CA LEU A 194 -9.01 -20.22 6.94
C LEU A 194 -9.43 -20.50 8.39
N GLY A 195 -10.53 -21.24 8.58
CA GLY A 195 -10.94 -21.68 9.91
C GLY A 195 -9.90 -22.61 10.57
N TRP A 196 -9.17 -23.42 9.80
CA TRP A 196 -8.05 -24.22 10.33
C TRP A 196 -6.86 -23.35 10.72
N VAL A 197 -6.49 -22.34 9.90
CA VAL A 197 -5.41 -21.38 10.20
C VAL A 197 -5.67 -20.71 11.55
N HIS A 198 -6.88 -20.20 11.77
CA HIS A 198 -7.25 -19.58 13.05
C HIS A 198 -7.26 -20.56 14.22
N ARG A 199 -7.63 -21.83 14.01
CA ARG A 199 -7.51 -22.87 15.06
C ARG A 199 -6.06 -23.18 15.44
N GLN A 200 -5.10 -22.95 14.55
CA GLN A 200 -3.66 -23.01 14.89
C GLN A 200 -3.16 -21.76 15.63
N GLY A 201 -4.03 -20.75 15.84
CA GLY A 201 -3.64 -19.48 16.47
C GLY A 201 -2.89 -18.54 15.53
N LEU A 202 -2.93 -18.80 14.22
CA LEU A 202 -2.27 -18.01 13.18
C LEU A 202 -3.22 -16.97 12.59
N HIS A 203 -2.65 -15.91 12.04
CA HIS A 203 -3.35 -14.96 11.17
C HIS A 203 -2.92 -15.13 9.72
N THR A 204 -3.76 -14.70 8.77
CA THR A 204 -3.46 -14.86 7.35
C THR A 204 -3.81 -13.62 6.52
N THR A 205 -3.02 -13.44 5.48
CA THR A 205 -3.24 -12.43 4.44
C THR A 205 -3.20 -13.08 3.07
N LEU A 206 -3.92 -12.49 2.13
CA LEU A 206 -3.87 -12.85 0.73
C LEU A 206 -3.18 -11.74 -0.06
N ASN A 207 -2.38 -12.13 -1.05
CA ASN A 207 -1.79 -11.22 -2.02
C ASN A 207 -2.90 -10.63 -2.93
N LEU A 208 -2.89 -9.31 -3.13
CA LEU A 208 -3.80 -8.60 -4.02
C LEU A 208 -3.04 -7.77 -5.04
N HIS A 209 -3.44 -7.97 -6.29
CA HIS A 209 -3.05 -7.12 -7.41
C HIS A 209 -4.28 -6.57 -8.13
N PRO A 210 -4.89 -5.46 -7.70
CA PRO A 210 -6.18 -5.02 -8.28
C PRO A 210 -6.11 -4.39 -9.68
N ALA A 211 -4.96 -4.47 -10.37
CA ALA A 211 -4.66 -3.79 -11.63
C ALA A 211 -5.73 -3.95 -12.72
N SER A 212 -6.34 -5.13 -12.84
CA SER A 212 -7.29 -5.44 -13.91
C SER A 212 -8.75 -5.10 -13.59
N GLY A 213 -9.03 -4.54 -12.41
CA GLY A 213 -10.40 -4.40 -11.93
C GLY A 213 -11.09 -5.75 -11.79
N ILE A 214 -12.39 -5.83 -12.07
CA ILE A 214 -13.18 -7.06 -11.90
C ILE A 214 -13.49 -7.67 -13.26
N GLN A 215 -12.85 -8.80 -13.57
CA GLN A 215 -13.00 -9.51 -14.83
C GLN A 215 -14.25 -10.41 -14.85
N PRO A 216 -14.87 -10.68 -16.02
CA PRO A 216 -16.11 -11.47 -16.10
C PRO A 216 -16.02 -12.93 -15.66
N HIS A 217 -14.81 -13.46 -15.46
CA HIS A 217 -14.60 -14.81 -14.93
C HIS A 217 -14.62 -14.84 -13.39
N GLU A 218 -14.61 -13.69 -12.73
CA GLU A 218 -14.65 -13.60 -11.27
C GLU A 218 -16.06 -13.93 -10.74
N ALA A 219 -16.13 -14.67 -9.63
CA ALA A 219 -17.38 -14.98 -8.94
C ALA A 219 -18.12 -13.71 -8.48
N GLN A 220 -17.37 -12.65 -8.13
CA GLN A 220 -17.87 -11.37 -7.66
C GLN A 220 -18.33 -10.45 -8.81
N TYR A 221 -18.00 -10.77 -10.07
CA TYR A 221 -18.27 -9.92 -11.22
C TYR A 221 -19.75 -9.53 -11.38
N PRO A 222 -20.74 -10.44 -11.29
CA PRO A 222 -22.13 -10.05 -11.48
C PRO A 222 -22.63 -9.02 -10.47
N ALA A 223 -22.11 -9.05 -9.23
CA ALA A 223 -22.46 -8.06 -8.21
C ALA A 223 -21.79 -6.71 -8.50
N MET A 224 -20.48 -6.73 -8.80
CA MET A 224 -19.72 -5.52 -9.12
C MET A 224 -20.18 -4.84 -10.41
N ALA A 225 -20.47 -5.60 -11.46
CA ALA A 225 -20.98 -5.07 -12.71
C ALA A 225 -22.31 -4.33 -12.50
N ARG A 226 -23.27 -4.95 -11.80
CA ARG A 226 -24.55 -4.30 -11.47
C ARG A 226 -24.38 -3.06 -10.61
N ALA A 227 -23.49 -3.11 -9.61
CA ALA A 227 -23.18 -1.94 -8.77
C ALA A 227 -22.64 -0.77 -9.61
N MET A 228 -21.91 -1.07 -10.68
CA MET A 228 -21.37 -0.07 -11.61
C MET A 228 -22.27 0.21 -12.82
N GLY A 229 -23.52 -0.28 -12.84
CA GLY A 229 -24.46 -0.05 -13.94
C GLY A 229 -24.10 -0.77 -15.25
N ILE A 230 -23.25 -1.79 -15.18
CA ILE A 230 -22.87 -2.66 -16.30
C ILE A 230 -23.79 -3.89 -16.29
N ASP A 231 -24.41 -4.21 -17.42
CA ASP A 231 -25.16 -5.46 -17.56
C ASP A 231 -24.17 -6.65 -17.57
N PRO A 232 -24.22 -7.57 -16.58
CA PRO A 232 -23.31 -8.71 -16.51
C PRO A 232 -23.36 -9.62 -17.74
N ALA A 233 -24.47 -9.64 -18.49
CA ALA A 233 -24.60 -10.45 -19.70
C ALA A 233 -23.67 -9.99 -20.83
N THR A 234 -23.26 -8.71 -20.82
CA THR A 234 -22.31 -8.15 -21.80
C THR A 234 -20.90 -8.68 -21.63
N ARG A 235 -20.56 -9.22 -20.45
CA ARG A 235 -19.20 -9.62 -20.06
C ARG A 235 -18.18 -8.50 -20.23
N GLN A 236 -18.59 -7.24 -20.13
CA GLN A 236 -17.69 -6.10 -20.04
C GLN A 236 -17.09 -6.04 -18.64
N TYR A 237 -15.76 -6.07 -18.50
CA TYR A 237 -15.10 -5.95 -17.21
C TYR A 237 -15.41 -4.61 -16.50
N VAL A 238 -15.25 -4.60 -15.17
CA VAL A 238 -15.36 -3.37 -14.37
C VAL A 238 -13.95 -2.80 -14.16
N PRO A 239 -13.58 -1.63 -14.72
CA PRO A 239 -12.25 -1.06 -14.52
C PRO A 239 -11.96 -0.71 -13.06
N PHE A 240 -10.73 -0.93 -12.61
CA PHE A 240 -10.31 -0.53 -11.26
C PHE A 240 -10.21 0.99 -11.16
N ARG A 241 -11.00 1.59 -10.25
CA ARG A 241 -11.04 3.04 -10.01
C ARG A 241 -11.20 3.32 -8.53
N ILE A 242 -10.19 2.99 -7.73
CA ILE A 242 -10.26 3.11 -6.27
C ILE A 242 -10.37 4.56 -5.76
N GLU A 243 -10.11 5.55 -6.62
CA GLU A 243 -10.38 6.96 -6.36
C GLU A 243 -11.84 7.36 -6.56
N ASP A 244 -12.66 6.53 -7.21
CA ASP A 244 -14.10 6.70 -7.28
C ASP A 244 -14.74 6.07 -6.04
N LYS A 245 -15.41 6.90 -5.23
CA LYS A 245 -15.99 6.47 -3.95
C LYS A 245 -17.06 5.39 -4.12
N HIS A 246 -17.89 5.50 -5.15
CA HIS A 246 -18.94 4.53 -5.43
C HIS A 246 -18.34 3.19 -5.84
N PHE A 247 -17.30 3.21 -6.68
CA PHE A 247 -16.53 2.00 -7.00
C PHE A 247 -15.90 1.40 -5.74
N ALA A 248 -15.24 2.20 -4.90
CA ALA A 248 -14.57 1.71 -3.70
C ALA A 248 -15.57 1.07 -2.73
N GLU A 249 -16.68 1.73 -2.43
CA GLU A 249 -17.75 1.19 -1.57
C GLU A 249 -18.30 -0.14 -2.12
N ALA A 250 -18.56 -0.21 -3.43
CA ALA A 250 -18.98 -1.46 -4.07
C ALA A 250 -17.91 -2.55 -3.99
N TYR A 251 -16.64 -2.20 -4.24
CA TYR A 251 -15.51 -3.11 -4.20
C TYR A 251 -15.32 -3.71 -2.80
N PHE A 252 -15.37 -2.89 -1.76
CA PHE A 252 -15.30 -3.39 -0.39
C PHE A 252 -16.49 -4.30 -0.07
N ALA A 253 -17.72 -3.85 -0.33
CA ALA A 253 -18.91 -4.60 0.04
C ALA A 253 -19.04 -5.95 -0.68
N ASN A 254 -18.64 -6.01 -1.96
CA ASN A 254 -18.88 -7.18 -2.83
C ASN A 254 -17.64 -8.06 -3.04
N VAL A 255 -16.44 -7.57 -2.74
CA VAL A 255 -15.18 -8.29 -2.99
C VAL A 255 -14.39 -8.50 -1.72
N ILE A 256 -13.99 -7.41 -1.06
CA ILE A 256 -13.06 -7.46 0.08
C ILE A 256 -13.74 -7.96 1.36
N HIS A 257 -14.83 -7.34 1.80
CA HIS A 257 -15.52 -7.73 3.04
C HIS A 257 -16.03 -9.18 3.04
N PRO A 258 -16.50 -9.76 1.92
CA PRO A 258 -16.78 -11.20 1.86
C PRO A 258 -15.56 -12.06 2.21
N LEU A 259 -14.37 -11.74 1.69
CA LEU A 259 -13.14 -12.48 1.96
C LEU A 259 -12.67 -12.28 3.42
N GLU A 260 -12.80 -11.06 3.96
CA GLU A 260 -12.55 -10.78 5.38
C GLU A 260 -13.48 -11.61 6.28
N ARG A 261 -14.77 -11.69 5.95
CA ARG A 261 -15.75 -12.52 6.67
C ARG A 261 -15.45 -14.02 6.58
N GLN A 262 -14.76 -14.49 5.55
CA GLN A 262 -14.31 -15.88 5.46
C GLN A 262 -13.13 -16.17 6.40
N GLY A 263 -12.38 -15.14 6.79
CA GLY A 263 -11.28 -15.24 7.74
C GLY A 263 -9.95 -14.65 7.27
N VAL A 264 -9.93 -13.85 6.20
CA VAL A 264 -8.74 -13.06 5.86
C VAL A 264 -8.57 -11.92 6.86
N ASP A 265 -7.43 -11.86 7.56
CA ASP A 265 -7.21 -10.94 8.68
C ASP A 265 -6.74 -9.55 8.24
N PHE A 266 -5.98 -9.47 7.16
CA PHE A 266 -5.44 -8.25 6.57
C PHE A 266 -5.01 -8.49 5.12
N TRP A 267 -4.55 -7.43 4.44
CA TRP A 267 -4.29 -7.47 2.99
C TRP A 267 -2.84 -7.18 2.63
N TRP A 268 -2.26 -8.06 1.81
CA TRP A 268 -1.00 -7.82 1.12
C TRP A 268 -1.35 -7.17 -0.22
N LEU A 269 -1.30 -5.85 -0.25
CA LEU A 269 -1.47 -5.07 -1.46
C LEU A 269 -0.11 -5.08 -2.17
N ASP A 270 0.10 -5.96 -3.13
CA ASP A 270 1.42 -6.11 -3.75
C ASP A 270 1.57 -5.20 -4.97
N TRP A 271 0.47 -5.02 -5.71
CA TRP A 271 0.46 -4.14 -6.88
C TRP A 271 0.78 -2.69 -6.51
N GLN A 272 1.97 -2.29 -6.92
CA GLN A 272 2.32 -0.88 -7.05
C GLN A 272 1.60 -0.31 -8.26
N ALA A 273 0.48 0.38 -8.01
CA ALA A 273 -0.25 1.11 -9.03
C ALA A 273 0.68 1.98 -9.89
N TRP A 274 0.97 1.50 -11.09
CA TRP A 274 1.85 2.19 -12.04
C TRP A 274 1.08 3.36 -12.65
N GLY A 275 1.46 4.60 -12.31
CA GLY A 275 1.00 5.81 -13.00
C GLY A 275 0.12 6.74 -12.15
N ASN A 276 -0.75 7.47 -12.85
CA ASN A 276 -1.66 8.47 -12.29
C ASN A 276 -3.08 7.88 -12.21
N THR A 277 -3.83 8.28 -11.18
CA THR A 277 -5.29 8.06 -11.15
C THR A 277 -6.01 9.02 -12.10
N SER A 278 -7.34 8.91 -12.22
CA SER A 278 -8.14 9.94 -12.90
C SER A 278 -8.08 11.32 -12.21
N ILE A 279 -7.64 11.37 -10.94
CA ILE A 279 -7.39 12.60 -10.19
C ILE A 279 -5.92 13.01 -10.34
N PRO A 280 -5.62 14.20 -10.91
CA PRO A 280 -4.25 14.68 -11.05
C PRO A 280 -3.51 14.77 -9.70
N ASN A 281 -2.24 14.37 -9.71
CA ASN A 281 -1.31 14.41 -8.56
C ASN A 281 -1.70 13.53 -7.35
N LEU A 282 -2.74 12.68 -7.47
CA LEU A 282 -3.01 11.65 -6.48
C LEU A 282 -1.99 10.51 -6.63
N ASN A 283 -1.23 10.24 -5.57
CA ASN A 283 -0.38 9.06 -5.52
C ASN A 283 -1.27 7.82 -5.31
N PRO A 284 -1.36 6.89 -6.27
CA PRO A 284 -2.27 5.76 -6.17
C PRO A 284 -1.85 4.75 -5.08
N THR A 285 -0.56 4.57 -4.82
CA THR A 285 -0.06 3.70 -3.73
C THR A 285 -0.49 4.24 -2.37
N TRP A 286 -0.30 5.54 -2.15
CA TRP A 286 -0.73 6.20 -0.93
C TRP A 286 -2.25 6.13 -0.75
N TRP A 287 -2.99 6.36 -1.85
CA TRP A 287 -4.45 6.33 -1.82
C TRP A 287 -4.98 4.94 -1.50
N LEU A 288 -4.41 3.90 -2.12
CA LEU A 288 -4.77 2.52 -1.84
C LEU A 288 -4.53 2.18 -0.35
N ASN A 289 -3.40 2.63 0.21
CA ASN A 289 -3.09 2.48 1.64
C ASN A 289 -4.12 3.16 2.53
N TYR A 290 -4.45 4.42 2.24
CA TYR A 290 -5.47 5.16 2.97
C TYR A 290 -6.81 4.42 2.95
N VAL A 291 -7.26 4.03 1.75
CA VAL A 291 -8.60 3.48 1.55
C VAL A 291 -8.75 2.12 2.26
N PHE A 292 -7.81 1.18 2.09
CA PHE A 292 -7.86 -0.11 2.78
C PHE A 292 -7.72 0.03 4.29
N PHE A 293 -6.75 0.82 4.76
CA PHE A 293 -6.49 0.93 6.19
C PHE A 293 -7.66 1.60 6.93
N THR A 294 -8.20 2.69 6.37
CA THR A 294 -9.31 3.41 7.00
C THR A 294 -10.65 2.72 6.84
N ASP A 295 -10.84 1.87 5.82
CA ASP A 295 -11.99 0.97 5.79
C ASP A 295 -11.95 0.00 6.98
N MET A 296 -10.81 -0.67 7.21
CA MET A 296 -10.62 -1.56 8.38
C MET A 296 -10.81 -0.81 9.71
N GLU A 297 -10.31 0.44 9.83
CA GLU A 297 -10.51 1.24 11.06
C GLU A 297 -11.99 1.53 11.29
N ARG A 298 -12.73 1.84 10.22
CA ARG A 298 -14.17 2.12 10.29
C ARG A 298 -15.01 0.90 10.59
N GLN A 299 -14.58 -0.28 10.15
CA GLN A 299 -15.21 -1.55 10.55
C GLN A 299 -15.08 -1.79 12.06
N GLY A 300 -13.97 -1.35 12.67
CA GLY A 300 -13.78 -1.36 14.12
C GLY A 300 -13.69 -2.76 14.75
N LEU A 301 -13.42 -3.79 13.94
CA LEU A 301 -13.37 -5.18 14.38
C LEU A 301 -12.05 -5.48 15.12
N HIS A 302 -10.93 -5.03 14.55
CA HIS A 302 -9.58 -5.25 15.06
C HIS A 302 -8.68 -4.04 14.79
N ARG A 303 -7.43 -4.06 15.27
CA ARG A 303 -6.43 -3.06 14.87
C ARG A 303 -6.10 -3.26 13.39
N SER A 304 -6.28 -2.22 12.59
CA SER A 304 -5.98 -2.25 11.16
C SER A 304 -4.52 -2.56 10.90
N LEU A 305 -4.31 -3.32 9.82
CA LEU A 305 -2.99 -3.65 9.30
C LEU A 305 -3.14 -3.81 7.79
N ILE A 306 -2.19 -3.29 7.04
CA ILE A 306 -1.99 -3.66 5.64
C ILE A 306 -0.56 -4.11 5.46
N PHE A 307 -0.24 -4.72 4.33
CA PHE A 307 1.13 -5.01 3.94
C PHE A 307 1.34 -4.51 2.52
N HIS A 308 2.03 -3.38 2.35
CA HIS A 308 2.17 -2.72 1.05
C HIS A 308 3.49 -1.94 0.96
N ARG A 309 3.68 -1.22 -0.13
CA ARG A 309 4.86 -0.44 -0.50
C ARG A 309 4.71 1.01 -0.01
N TRP A 310 5.80 1.75 -0.10
CA TRP A 310 5.85 3.14 0.35
C TRP A 310 5.07 4.10 -0.57
N GLY A 311 4.07 4.78 0.00
CA GLY A 311 3.24 5.77 -0.68
C GLY A 311 3.72 7.23 -0.60
N GLY A 312 4.87 7.53 0.01
CA GLY A 312 5.30 8.91 0.24
C GLY A 312 4.99 9.44 1.64
N LEU A 313 5.29 10.72 1.87
CA LEU A 313 5.07 11.36 3.17
C LEU A 313 3.63 11.19 3.69
N GLY A 314 3.49 10.84 4.97
CA GLY A 314 2.20 10.55 5.61
C GLY A 314 1.77 9.09 5.52
N ASN A 315 2.53 8.23 4.81
CA ASN A 315 2.24 6.81 4.69
C ASN A 315 2.56 6.01 5.96
N HIS A 316 3.33 6.56 6.91
CA HIS A 316 3.58 5.95 8.22
C HIS A 316 2.31 5.77 9.07
N ARG A 317 1.18 6.30 8.59
CA ARG A 317 -0.15 6.05 9.17
C ARG A 317 -0.74 4.71 8.75
N TYR A 318 -0.19 4.05 7.73
CA TYR A 318 -0.77 2.87 7.09
C TYR A 318 0.31 1.78 6.97
N GLU A 319 0.73 1.26 8.12
CA GLU A 319 1.75 0.22 8.25
C GLU A 319 1.18 -1.17 7.90
N ILE A 320 2.00 -2.17 7.53
CA ILE A 320 3.48 -2.22 7.49
C ILE A 320 4.00 -2.16 6.04
N GLY A 321 5.13 -1.46 5.85
CA GLY A 321 5.85 -1.37 4.57
C GLY A 321 6.74 -2.58 4.22
N PHE A 322 6.89 -2.91 2.93
CA PHE A 322 7.99 -3.77 2.42
C PHE A 322 8.70 -3.16 1.22
N SER A 323 9.92 -3.65 0.95
CA SER A 323 10.82 -3.10 -0.06
C SER A 323 10.55 -3.60 -1.48
N GLY A 324 9.85 -4.72 -1.68
CA GLY A 324 9.62 -5.30 -3.00
C GLY A 324 10.66 -6.34 -3.44
N ASP A 325 10.73 -6.57 -4.74
CA ASP A 325 11.46 -7.63 -5.43
C ASP A 325 12.94 -7.29 -5.60
N ALA A 326 13.64 -7.15 -4.47
CA ALA A 326 15.08 -6.94 -4.44
C ALA A 326 15.85 -8.21 -4.86
N ARG A 327 17.02 -8.05 -5.48
CA ARG A 327 17.92 -9.18 -5.79
C ARG A 327 18.52 -9.75 -4.50
N SER A 328 18.53 -11.07 -4.36
CA SER A 328 19.17 -11.78 -3.24
C SER A 328 20.70 -11.81 -3.36
N THR A 329 21.36 -10.67 -3.12
CA THR A 329 22.82 -10.52 -3.19
C THR A 329 23.37 -9.80 -1.97
N TRP A 330 24.65 -10.06 -1.62
CA TRP A 330 25.31 -9.35 -0.50
C TRP A 330 25.32 -7.82 -0.66
N PRO A 331 25.58 -7.25 -1.87
CA PRO A 331 25.47 -5.80 -2.06
C PRO A 331 24.07 -5.25 -1.78
N MET A 332 23.01 -6.01 -2.08
CA MET A 332 21.65 -5.61 -1.75
C MET A 332 21.33 -5.72 -0.26
N LEU A 333 21.90 -6.69 0.46
CA LEU A 333 21.70 -6.83 1.91
C LEU A 333 22.42 -5.73 2.71
N ALA A 334 23.56 -5.24 2.21
CA ALA A 334 24.35 -4.21 2.87
C ALA A 334 23.72 -2.80 2.77
N PHE A 335 22.75 -2.63 1.88
CA PHE A 335 22.01 -1.40 1.62
C PHE A 335 20.59 -1.54 2.16
#